data_AF-A0A927IXB5-F1
#
_entry.id   AF-A0A927IXB5-F1
#
_cell.length_a   1.000
_cell.length_b   1.000
_cell.length_c   1.000
_cell.angle_alpha   90.00
_cell.angle_beta   90.00
_cell.angle_gamma   90.00
#
_symmetry.space_group_name_H-M   'P 1'
#
loop_
_entity.id
_entity.type
_entity.pdbx_description
1 polymer ?
#
loop_
_entity_poly.entity_id
_entity_poly.type
_entity_poly.pdbx_seq_one_letter_code
_entity_poly.pdbx_strand_id
1 'polypeptide(L)'
;MNVSMNRILEKMTIELAKAKQEQNEGKVREHFIAMRTLCDLVLEERQEANEVVYPKSFAQPIQQTPPMTMPMGTSLPSTKMDEDDANGGSLLDF
;
A
#
# COMPACT_ATOMS: atom_id res chain seq x y z
N MET A 1 -15.48 -6.88 11.93
CA MET A 1 -16.76 -7.63 11.79
C MET A 1 -16.49 -9.01 12.39
N ASN A 2 -17.38 -9.64 13.17
CA ASN A 2 -17.10 -10.98 13.72
C ASN A 2 -17.95 -12.01 12.97
N VAL A 3 -17.54 -12.34 11.74
CA VAL A 3 -18.20 -13.38 10.96
C VAL A 3 -17.65 -14.71 11.45
N SER A 4 -18.53 -15.59 11.95
CA SER A 4 -18.06 -16.90 12.41
C SER A 4 -17.49 -17.71 11.25
N MET A 5 -16.34 -18.37 11.47
CA MET A 5 -15.69 -19.24 10.48
C MET A 5 -16.67 -20.25 9.86
N ASN A 6 -17.56 -20.82 10.70
CA ASN A 6 -18.61 -21.73 10.24
C ASN A 6 -19.54 -21.12 9.19
N ARG A 7 -19.90 -19.83 9.33
CA ARG A 7 -20.75 -19.12 8.38
C ARG A 7 -20.03 -18.88 7.04
N ILE A 8 -18.72 -18.64 7.05
CA ILE A 8 -17.93 -18.52 5.82
C ILE A 8 -17.89 -19.86 5.08
N LEU A 9 -17.65 -20.96 5.79
CA LEU A 9 -17.64 -22.31 5.22
C LEU A 9 -18.99 -22.69 4.61
N GLU A 10 -20.09 -22.34 5.30
CA GLU A 10 -21.45 -22.54 4.77
C GLU A 10 -21.67 -21.74 3.47
N LYS A 11 -21.30 -20.45 3.45
CA LYS A 11 -21.40 -19.61 2.26
C LYS A 11 -20.57 -20.16 1.09
N MET A 12 -19.36 -20.64 1.35
CA MET A 12 -18.49 -21.23 0.33
C MET A 12 -19.11 -22.51 -0.25
N THR A 13 -19.74 -23.33 0.58
CA THR A 13 -20.46 -24.53 0.13
C THR A 13 -21.63 -24.19 -0.79
N ILE A 14 -22.38 -23.13 -0.45
CA ILE A 14 -23.48 -22.63 -1.29
C ILE A 14 -22.96 -22.12 -2.64
N GLU A 15 -21.90 -21.31 -2.65
CA GLU A 15 -21.31 -20.78 -3.88
C GLU A 15 -20.75 -21.92 -4.77
N LEU A 16 -20.13 -22.93 -4.18
CA LEU A 16 -19.70 -24.13 -4.91
C LEU A 16 -20.89 -24.89 -5.51
N ALA A 17 -21.99 -25.04 -4.77
CA ALA A 17 -23.19 -25.70 -5.28
C ALA A 17 -23.81 -24.94 -6.46
N LYS A 18 -23.85 -23.60 -6.40
CA LYS A 18 -24.31 -22.75 -7.51
C LYS A 18 -23.40 -22.87 -8.72
N ALA A 19 -22.09 -22.80 -8.54
CA ALA A 19 -21.12 -22.96 -9.62
C ALA A 19 -21.28 -24.30 -10.36
N LYS A 20 -21.59 -25.39 -9.64
CA LYS A 20 -21.83 -26.71 -10.25
C LYS A 20 -23.12 -26.79 -11.06
N GLN A 21 -24.12 -25.96 -10.76
CA GLN A 21 -25.42 -25.95 -11.45
C GLN A 21 -25.47 -24.93 -12.60
N GLU A 22 -24.53 -24.00 -12.62
CA GLU A 22 -24.45 -22.95 -13.62
C GLU A 22 -23.82 -23.44 -14.93
N GLN A 23 -24.41 -23.04 -16.06
CA GLN A 23 -23.94 -23.44 -17.40
C GLN A 23 -23.17 -22.31 -18.09
N ASN A 24 -23.34 -21.08 -17.62
CA ASN A 24 -22.62 -19.92 -18.14
C ASN A 24 -21.23 -19.83 -17.48
N GLU A 25 -20.16 -19.98 -18.27
CA GLU A 25 -18.79 -19.88 -17.77
C GLU A 25 -18.47 -18.56 -17.05
N GLY A 26 -19.04 -17.44 -17.49
CA GLY A 26 -18.85 -16.14 -16.87
C GLY A 26 -19.36 -16.13 -15.43
N LYS A 27 -20.57 -16.65 -15.21
CA LYS A 27 -21.16 -16.77 -13.88
C LYS A 27 -20.44 -17.82 -13.01
N VAL A 28 -19.96 -18.90 -13.61
CA VAL A 28 -19.09 -19.87 -12.91
C VAL A 28 -17.83 -19.16 -12.38
N ARG A 29 -17.19 -18.31 -13.19
CA ARG A 29 -16.04 -17.49 -12.75
C ARG A 29 -16.42 -16.51 -11.63
N GLU A 30 -17.60 -15.90 -11.69
CA GLU A 30 -18.10 -15.03 -10.61
C GLU A 30 -18.24 -15.79 -9.28
N HIS A 31 -18.78 -17.01 -9.29
CA HIS A 31 -18.84 -17.86 -8.09
C HIS A 31 -17.45 -18.19 -7.53
N PHE A 32 -16.46 -18.45 -8.39
CA PHE A 32 -15.07 -18.66 -7.95
C PHE A 32 -14.45 -17.39 -7.35
N ILE A 33 -14.71 -16.22 -7.92
CA ILE A 33 -14.27 -14.94 -7.35
C ILE A 33 -14.88 -14.75 -5.97
N ALA A 34 -16.18 -15.00 -5.81
CA ALA A 34 -16.86 -14.90 -4.51
C ALA A 34 -16.21 -15.84 -3.47
N MET A 35 -15.91 -17.09 -3.83
CA MET A 35 -15.21 -18.02 -2.95
C MET A 35 -13.81 -17.53 -2.57
N ARG A 36 -13.04 -16.98 -3.52
CA ARG A 36 -11.72 -16.38 -3.23
C ARG A 36 -11.84 -15.23 -2.23
N THR A 37 -12.78 -14.30 -2.46
CA THR A 37 -12.99 -13.17 -1.54
C THR A 37 -13.40 -13.62 -0.13
N LEU A 38 -14.17 -14.70 -0.02
CA LEU A 38 -14.49 -15.30 1.28
C LEU A 38 -13.26 -15.86 2.00
N CYS A 39 -12.30 -16.45 1.28
CA CYS A 39 -11.03 -16.89 1.84
C CYS A 39 -10.18 -15.69 2.29
N ASP A 40 -10.06 -14.68 1.42
CA ASP A 40 -9.23 -13.50 1.67
C ASP A 40 -9.71 -12.78 2.96
N LEU A 41 -11.03 -12.60 3.12
CA LEU A 41 -11.62 -12.00 4.32
C LEU A 41 -11.22 -12.71 5.61
N VAL A 42 -11.21 -14.05 5.61
CA VAL A 42 -10.87 -14.86 6.81
C VAL A 42 -9.38 -14.79 7.11
N LEU A 43 -8.53 -14.72 6.08
CA LEU A 43 -7.09 -14.67 6.23
C LEU A 43 -6.60 -13.28 6.67
N GLU A 44 -7.24 -12.21 6.20
CA GLU A 44 -6.99 -10.82 6.60
C GLU A 44 -7.36 -10.58 8.07
N GLU A 45 -8.52 -11.06 8.54
CA GLU A 45 -8.92 -10.96 9.96
C GLU A 45 -7.88 -11.58 10.93
N ARG A 46 -7.10 -12.56 10.46
CA ARG A 46 -6.03 -13.18 11.26
C ARG A 46 -4.75 -12.34 11.32
N GLN A 47 -4.49 -11.52 10.31
CA GLN A 47 -3.27 -10.70 10.24
C GLN A 47 -3.37 -9.46 11.14
N GLU A 48 -4.53 -8.80 11.17
CA GLU A 48 -4.75 -7.62 12.04
C GLU A 48 -4.62 -7.95 13.53
N ALA A 49 -4.95 -9.19 13.94
CA ALA A 49 -4.81 -9.62 15.33
C ALA A 49 -3.35 -9.82 15.80
N ASN A 50 -2.39 -9.86 14.88
CA ASN A 50 -0.97 -10.15 15.17
C ASN A 50 -0.03 -8.95 15.03
N GLU A 51 -0.50 -7.79 14.56
CA GLU A 51 0.31 -6.58 14.54
C GLU A 51 0.35 -5.92 15.94
N VAL A 52 1.19 -6.46 16.81
CA VAL A 52 1.70 -5.70 17.96
C VAL A 52 2.63 -4.62 17.42
N VAL A 53 2.10 -3.40 17.26
CA VAL A 53 2.87 -2.22 16.86
C VAL A 53 3.87 -1.89 17.97
N TYR A 54 5.13 -2.32 17.80
CA TYR A 54 6.23 -1.80 18.60
C TYR A 54 6.53 -0.37 18.12
N PRO A 55 6.54 0.64 19.01
CA PRO A 55 6.95 1.98 18.62
C PRO A 55 8.44 1.95 18.27
N LYS A 56 8.75 2.00 16.98
CA LYS A 56 10.11 2.31 16.51
C LYS A 56 10.39 3.76 16.88
N SER A 57 11.14 3.96 17.96
CA SER A 57 11.78 5.24 18.26
C SER A 57 12.78 5.55 17.16
N PHE A 58 12.39 6.40 16.21
CA PHE A 58 13.32 6.96 15.24
C PHE A 58 14.24 7.93 15.97
N ALA A 59 15.48 7.49 16.22
CA ALA A 59 16.55 8.36 16.65
C ALA A 59 16.79 9.44 15.59
N GLN A 60 16.68 10.70 16.00
CA GLN A 60 16.99 11.86 15.17
C GLN A 60 18.50 11.83 14.81
N PRO A 61 18.89 11.96 13.54
CA PRO A 61 20.30 12.12 13.21
C PRO A 61 20.79 13.49 13.69
N ILE A 62 21.80 13.47 14.56
CA ILE A 62 22.51 14.65 15.05
C ILE A 62 23.18 15.32 13.84
N GLN A 63 22.79 16.57 13.56
CA GLN A 63 23.41 17.47 12.61
C GLN A 63 24.92 17.61 12.92
N GLN A 64 25.78 17.09 12.06
CA GLN A 64 27.20 17.42 12.09
C GLN A 64 27.41 18.73 11.34
N THR A 65 27.65 19.80 12.11
CA THR A 65 28.11 21.09 11.57
C THR A 65 29.61 21.00 11.27
N PRO A 66 30.09 21.38 10.08
CA PRO A 66 31.52 21.55 9.86
C PRO A 66 32.01 22.85 10.53
N PRO A 67 33.19 22.87 11.17
CA PRO A 67 33.79 24.12 11.66
C PRO A 67 34.42 24.85 10.46
N MET A 68 33.69 25.79 9.86
CA MET A 68 34.29 26.76 8.95
C MET A 68 34.79 27.97 9.73
N THR A 69 36.10 28.14 9.68
CA THR A 69 36.86 29.31 10.10
C THR A 69 36.37 30.56 9.35
N MET A 70 36.04 31.59 10.12
CA MET A 70 35.67 32.93 9.64
C MET A 70 36.79 33.55 8.80
N PRO A 71 36.44 34.25 7.71
CA PRO A 71 36.90 35.62 7.59
C PRO A 71 35.73 36.59 7.43
N MET A 72 35.89 37.70 8.13
CA MET A 72 35.10 38.91 8.15
C MET A 72 34.66 39.35 6.73
N GLY A 73 33.35 39.45 6.48
CA GLY A 73 32.81 39.88 5.19
C GLY A 73 31.30 40.09 5.21
N THR A 74 30.86 41.25 4.76
CA THR A 74 29.55 41.88 4.91
C THR A 74 28.46 41.30 3.98
N SER A 75 27.19 41.36 4.43
CA SER A 75 25.91 41.36 3.68
C SER A 75 25.32 40.05 3.10
N LEU A 76 24.09 39.72 3.54
CA LEU A 76 23.06 39.04 2.74
C LEU A 76 22.34 40.10 1.87
N PRO A 77 21.96 39.78 0.61
CA PRO A 77 20.60 39.29 0.39
C PRO A 77 20.48 38.15 -0.63
N SER A 78 19.43 37.35 -0.43
CA SER A 78 18.86 36.34 -1.32
C SER A 78 18.80 36.78 -2.78
N THR A 79 19.24 35.95 -3.74
CA THR A 79 18.65 35.91 -5.10
C THR A 79 19.10 34.71 -5.93
N LYS A 80 18.08 34.06 -6.51
CA LYS A 80 17.99 33.39 -7.83
C LYS A 80 18.53 31.95 -7.97
N MET A 81 17.54 31.04 -8.01
CA MET A 81 17.54 29.82 -8.81
C MET A 81 17.89 30.14 -10.26
N ASP A 82 18.86 29.40 -10.82
CA ASP A 82 19.02 29.20 -12.26
C ASP A 82 18.61 27.74 -12.56
N GLU A 83 17.35 27.55 -12.97
CA GLU A 83 16.86 26.30 -13.57
C GLU A 83 16.92 26.44 -15.09
N ASP A 84 18.06 26.08 -15.69
CA ASP A 84 18.27 26.22 -17.14
C ASP A 84 18.43 24.86 -17.85
N ASP A 85 17.68 23.84 -17.41
CA ASP A 85 17.58 22.58 -18.19
C ASP A 85 16.30 21.76 -17.91
N ALA A 86 15.15 22.43 -17.78
CA ALA A 86 13.86 21.78 -17.51
C ALA A 86 12.87 21.89 -18.69
N ASN A 87 13.33 21.65 -19.92
CA ASN A 87 12.40 21.43 -21.03
C ASN A 87 12.94 20.46 -22.09
N GLY A 88 12.32 19.28 -22.13
CA GLY A 88 11.96 18.67 -23.41
C GLY A 88 12.61 17.33 -23.71
N GLY A 89 12.07 16.24 -23.13
CA GLY A 89 12.35 14.93 -23.69
C GLY A 89 11.94 13.70 -22.88
N SER A 90 10.76 13.66 -22.24
CA SER A 90 10.22 12.38 -21.77
C SER A 90 9.16 11.83 -22.72
N LEU A 91 9.72 11.13 -23.70
CA LEU A 91 9.33 9.90 -24.36
C LEU A 91 8.35 8.97 -23.58
N LEU A 92 7.13 9.44 -23.29
CA LEU A 92 5.98 8.56 -23.09
C LEU A 92 5.07 8.68 -24.32
N ASP A 93 5.44 7.93 -25.35
CA ASP A 93 4.61 7.59 -26.50
C ASP A 93 3.52 6.61 -26.01
N PHE A 94 2.26 7.02 -26.08
CA PHE A 94 1.08 6.22 -25.70
C PHE A 94 0.43 5.62 -26.94
#